data_AF-A0A7K8XZI3-F1
#
_entry.id   AF-A0A7K8XZI3-F1
#
_cell.length_a   1.000
_cell.length_b   1.000
_cell.length_c   1.000
_cell.angle_alpha   90.00
_cell.angle_beta   90.00
_cell.angle_gamma   90.00
#
_symmetry.space_group_name_H-M   'P 1'
#
loop_
_entity.id
_entity.type
_entity.pdbx_description
1 polymer ?
#
loop_
_entity_poly.entity_id
_entity_poly.type
_entity_poly.pdbx_seq_one_letter_code
_entity_poly.pdbx_strand_id
1 'polypeptide(L)'
;GGGSSTRRVTFEADENENITVVKGVRLSDSVIDRMKEPSAASGRSQHRSASGAVNDEELKKRIAEELALERAKRDSEAQKRRLKQEQMYVRDEFGKLLERERISSNEHLTRAILRERAATEEERQKAQRFARQLEEKDRELKKHDAYYKEQLARLEERSAQFYKVTTEQYQKAADEVSSRFK
;
A
#
# COMPACT_ATOMS: atom_id res chain seq x y z
N GLY A 1 -35.10 -8.07 6.69
CA GLY A 1 -34.56 -6.72 6.94
C GLY A 1 -33.09 -6.79 7.29
N GLY A 2 -32.22 -6.32 6.40
CA GLY A 2 -30.79 -6.17 6.65
C GLY A 2 -30.34 -4.96 5.85
N GLY A 3 -30.09 -3.86 6.55
CA GLY A 3 -29.68 -2.58 5.95
C GLY A 3 -28.32 -2.68 5.29
N SER A 4 -28.09 -1.81 4.30
CA SER A 4 -26.87 -1.66 3.52
C SER A 4 -25.63 -1.49 4.39
N SER A 5 -25.08 -2.61 4.84
CA SER A 5 -23.80 -2.73 5.54
C SER A 5 -22.97 -3.70 4.71
N THR A 6 -21.84 -3.22 4.20
CA THR A 6 -20.84 -4.03 3.49
C THR A 6 -20.22 -5.02 4.48
N ARG A 7 -20.93 -6.12 4.73
CA ARG A 7 -20.41 -7.25 5.49
C ARG A 7 -19.53 -8.09 4.56
N ARG A 8 -18.31 -8.34 5.01
CA ARG A 8 -17.43 -9.32 4.36
C ARG A 8 -17.99 -10.71 4.65
N VAL A 9 -18.14 -11.52 3.60
CA VAL A 9 -18.58 -12.91 3.69
C VAL A 9 -17.44 -13.75 3.12
N THR A 10 -17.06 -14.82 3.81
CA THR A 10 -16.06 -15.79 3.36
C THR A 10 -16.76 -16.93 2.64
N PHE A 11 -16.18 -17.40 1.53
CA PHE A 11 -16.68 -18.56 0.81
C PHE A 11 -15.96 -19.82 1.31
N GLU A 12 -16.71 -20.90 1.50
CA GLU A 12 -16.15 -22.21 1.79
C GLU A 12 -15.78 -22.91 0.47
N ALA A 13 -14.60 -23.53 0.43
CA ALA A 13 -14.15 -24.34 -0.69
C ALA A 13 -14.59 -25.80 -0.48
N ASP A 14 -14.89 -26.51 -1.56
CA ASP A 14 -15.22 -27.94 -1.51
C ASP A 14 -13.99 -28.83 -1.30
N GLU A 15 -14.19 -30.16 -1.27
CA GLU A 15 -13.13 -31.17 -1.08
C GLU A 15 -12.05 -31.14 -2.17
N ASN A 16 -12.30 -30.44 -3.28
CA ASN A 16 -11.40 -30.26 -4.40
C ASN A 16 -10.81 -28.84 -4.46
N GLU A 17 -10.92 -28.07 -3.37
CA GLU A 17 -10.49 -26.67 -3.26
C GLU A 17 -11.18 -25.71 -4.26
N ASN A 18 -12.33 -26.10 -4.83
CA ASN A 18 -13.08 -25.25 -5.74
C ASN A 18 -14.10 -24.39 -4.99
N ILE A 19 -14.27 -23.15 -5.46
CA ILE A 19 -15.27 -22.22 -4.93
C ILE A 19 -16.42 -22.11 -5.94
N THR A 20 -17.61 -22.56 -5.57
CA THR A 20 -18.83 -22.36 -6.37
C THR A 20 -19.64 -21.17 -5.85
N VAL A 21 -19.81 -20.14 -6.69
CA VAL A 21 -20.62 -18.97 -6.36
C VAL A 21 -21.96 -19.05 -7.09
N VAL A 22 -23.06 -19.11 -6.33
CA VAL A 22 -24.42 -19.13 -6.87
C VAL A 22 -25.05 -17.74 -6.79
N LYS A 23 -25.68 -17.29 -7.89
CA LYS A 23 -26.37 -16.01 -7.94
C LYS A 23 -27.80 -16.14 -7.39
N GLY A 24 -28.06 -15.57 -6.22
CA GLY A 24 -29.40 -15.44 -5.66
C GLY A 24 -30.11 -14.17 -6.12
N VAL A 25 -31.45 -14.20 -6.17
CA VAL A 25 -32.30 -13.01 -6.32
C VAL A 25 -32.90 -12.67 -4.96
N ARG A 26 -32.74 -11.42 -4.50
CA ARG A 26 -33.34 -10.97 -3.24
C ARG A 26 -34.82 -10.66 -3.46
N LEU A 27 -35.69 -11.26 -2.65
CA LEU A 27 -37.11 -10.92 -2.60
C LEU A 27 -37.30 -9.50 -2.03
N SER A 28 -38.29 -8.76 -2.55
CA SER A 28 -38.64 -7.46 -1.99
C SER A 28 -39.18 -7.61 -0.57
N ASP A 29 -39.02 -6.56 0.25
CA ASP A 29 -39.52 -6.59 1.64
C ASP A 29 -41.04 -6.86 1.69
N SER A 30 -41.81 -6.39 0.69
CA SER A 30 -43.24 -6.67 0.53
C SER A 30 -43.59 -8.15 0.28
N VAL A 31 -42.71 -8.90 -0.38
CA VAL A 31 -42.88 -10.34 -0.61
C VAL A 31 -42.45 -11.11 0.64
N ILE A 32 -41.36 -10.67 1.29
CA ILE A 32 -40.88 -11.25 2.55
C ILE A 32 -41.95 -11.16 3.62
N ASP A 33 -42.56 -10.00 3.81
CA ASP A 33 -43.59 -9.80 4.84
C ASP A 33 -44.83 -10.67 4.57
N ARG A 34 -45.25 -10.77 3.30
CA ARG A 34 -46.37 -11.64 2.90
C ARG A 34 -46.09 -13.13 3.10
N MET A 35 -44.83 -13.56 2.93
CA MET A 35 -44.43 -14.95 3.16
C MET A 35 -44.23 -15.26 4.65
N LYS A 36 -44.03 -14.23 5.48
CA LYS A 36 -43.80 -14.36 6.92
C LYS A 36 -45.09 -14.47 7.72
N GLU A 37 -46.21 -14.01 7.17
CA GLU A 37 -47.54 -14.18 7.76
C GLU A 37 -48.33 -15.28 7.00
N PRO A 38 -48.86 -16.31 7.67
CA PRO A 38 -49.80 -17.22 7.02
C PRO A 38 -51.03 -16.40 6.62
N SER A 39 -51.44 -16.55 5.37
CA SER A 39 -52.56 -15.83 4.76
C SER A 39 -53.81 -15.90 5.64
N ALA A 40 -54.09 -14.84 6.41
CA ALA A 40 -55.39 -14.66 7.04
C ALA A 40 -56.34 -14.15 5.96
N ALA A 41 -57.13 -15.08 5.46
CA ALA A 41 -58.30 -14.83 4.65
C ALA A 41 -59.21 -13.76 5.29
N SER A 42 -59.79 -12.93 4.41
CA SER A 42 -61.19 -12.51 4.44
C SER A 42 -61.93 -12.72 5.77
N GLY A 43 -62.10 -11.65 6.53
CA GLY A 43 -62.97 -11.60 7.71
C GLY A 43 -63.94 -10.44 7.61
N ARG A 44 -64.99 -10.61 6.81
CA ARG A 44 -66.16 -9.74 6.72
C ARG A 44 -67.02 -9.94 7.98
N SER A 45 -67.30 -8.87 8.73
CA SER A 45 -68.38 -8.80 9.73
C SER A 45 -68.83 -7.34 9.83
N GLN A 46 -69.77 -6.89 8.99
CA GLN A 46 -71.21 -6.76 9.28
C GLN A 46 -71.56 -6.02 10.60
N HIS A 47 -72.16 -4.84 10.39
CA HIS A 47 -73.24 -4.17 11.13
C HIS A 47 -73.37 -4.32 12.66
N ARG A 48 -73.44 -3.16 13.35
CA ARG A 48 -74.64 -2.62 14.03
C ARG A 48 -74.31 -1.21 14.56
N SER A 49 -74.89 -0.18 13.95
CA SER A 49 -76.10 0.52 14.41
C SER A 49 -75.84 1.47 15.58
N ALA A 50 -76.06 2.74 15.28
CA ALA A 50 -76.00 3.88 16.20
C ALA A 50 -76.92 3.72 17.42
N SER A 51 -76.47 4.20 18.58
CA SER A 51 -77.30 4.88 19.56
C SER A 51 -76.40 5.60 20.56
N GLY A 52 -76.62 6.91 20.69
CA GLY A 52 -75.91 7.76 21.62
C GLY A 52 -76.39 7.53 23.05
N ALA A 53 -75.45 7.18 23.92
CA ALA A 53 -75.40 7.63 25.29
C ALA A 53 -73.91 7.74 25.60
N VAL A 54 -73.39 8.97 25.71
CA VAL A 54 -71.99 9.18 26.05
C VAL A 54 -71.83 8.75 27.51
N ASN A 55 -71.31 7.54 27.73
CA ASN A 55 -70.95 7.05 29.05
C ASN A 55 -69.73 7.83 29.53
N ASP A 56 -69.87 8.60 30.62
CA ASP A 56 -68.79 9.41 31.21
C ASP A 56 -67.50 8.60 31.47
N GLU A 57 -67.62 7.30 31.74
CA GLU A 57 -66.48 6.39 31.93
C GLU A 57 -65.71 6.08 30.64
N GLU A 58 -66.38 5.99 29.48
CA GLU A 58 -65.69 5.82 28.20
C GLU A 58 -64.96 7.11 27.79
N LEU A 59 -65.52 8.28 28.13
CA LEU A 59 -64.87 9.56 27.87
C LEU A 59 -63.61 9.72 28.74
N LYS A 60 -63.70 9.41 30.03
CA LYS A 60 -62.53 9.39 30.95
C LYS A 60 -61.46 8.41 30.49
N LYS A 61 -61.85 7.21 30.02
CA LYS A 61 -60.92 6.21 29.50
C LYS A 61 -60.20 6.70 28.24
N ARG A 62 -60.92 7.34 27.30
CA ARG A 62 -60.32 7.96 26.11
C ARG A 62 -59.35 9.09 26.47
N ILE A 63 -59.71 9.94 27.42
CA ILE A 63 -58.82 11.00 27.92
C ILE A 63 -57.56 10.40 28.55
N ALA A 64 -57.71 9.37 29.38
CA ALA A 64 -56.57 8.68 30.01
C ALA A 64 -55.65 8.00 28.97
N GLU A 65 -56.23 7.40 27.94
CA GLU A 65 -55.51 6.77 26.83
C GLU A 65 -54.78 7.81 25.97
N GLU A 66 -55.43 8.93 25.62
CA GLU A 66 -54.81 10.03 24.89
C GLU A 66 -53.63 10.64 25.67
N LEU A 67 -53.80 10.81 26.98
CA LEU A 67 -52.76 11.34 27.88
C LEU A 67 -51.60 10.35 28.05
N ALA A 68 -51.86 9.05 28.02
CA ALA A 68 -50.84 8.01 28.01
C ALA A 68 -50.07 7.96 26.68
N LEU A 69 -50.76 8.09 25.55
CA LEU A 69 -50.14 8.16 24.22
C LEU A 69 -49.27 9.41 24.06
N GLU A 70 -49.70 10.55 24.60
CA GLU A 70 -48.91 11.79 24.58
C GLU A 70 -47.64 11.67 25.42
N ARG A 71 -47.71 11.02 26.60
CA ARG A 71 -46.53 10.70 27.42
C ARG A 71 -45.57 9.75 26.68
N ALA A 72 -46.10 8.68 26.09
CA ALA A 72 -45.28 7.73 25.32
C ALA A 72 -44.59 8.40 24.12
N LYS A 73 -45.25 9.33 23.43
CA LYS A 73 -44.64 10.15 22.37
C LYS A 73 -43.50 10.99 22.89
N ARG A 74 -43.71 11.74 23.98
CA ARG A 74 -42.67 12.57 24.63
C ARG A 74 -41.46 11.76 25.05
N ASP A 75 -41.67 10.58 25.63
CA ASP A 75 -40.58 9.69 26.03
C ASP A 75 -39.83 9.14 24.82
N SER A 76 -40.53 8.76 23.74
CA SER A 76 -39.90 8.32 22.49
C SER A 76 -39.07 9.43 21.82
N GLU A 77 -39.55 10.67 21.86
CA GLU A 77 -38.84 11.83 21.31
C GLU A 77 -37.60 12.16 22.15
N ALA A 78 -37.70 12.08 23.48
CA ALA A 78 -36.57 12.23 24.38
C ALA A 78 -35.50 11.15 24.13
N GLN A 79 -35.90 9.89 23.96
CA GLN A 79 -34.99 8.80 23.58
C GLN A 79 -34.33 9.06 22.22
N LYS A 80 -35.08 9.47 21.21
CA LYS A 80 -34.53 9.83 19.89
C LYS A 80 -33.52 10.98 19.99
N ARG A 81 -33.78 12.00 20.81
CA ARG A 81 -32.84 13.11 21.03
C ARG A 81 -31.56 12.63 21.70
N ARG A 82 -31.65 11.78 22.73
CA ARG A 82 -30.48 11.17 23.38
C ARG A 82 -29.64 10.34 22.42
N LEU A 83 -30.28 9.45 21.66
CA LEU A 83 -29.59 8.62 20.66
C LEU A 83 -28.89 9.46 19.59
N LYS A 84 -29.51 10.56 19.12
CA LYS A 84 -28.87 11.47 18.17
C LYS A 84 -27.64 12.17 18.77
N GLN A 85 -27.74 12.60 20.02
CA GLN A 85 -26.62 13.22 20.73
C GLN A 85 -25.46 12.23 20.92
N GLU A 86 -25.77 11.00 21.33
CA GLU A 86 -24.78 9.92 21.44
C GLU A 86 -24.15 9.60 20.08
N GLN A 87 -24.93 9.50 19.01
CA GLN A 87 -24.39 9.28 17.66
C GLN A 87 -23.45 10.41 17.22
N MET A 88 -23.80 11.67 17.52
CA MET A 88 -22.93 12.81 17.23
C MET A 88 -21.64 12.75 18.04
N TYR A 89 -21.73 12.45 19.34
CA TYR A 89 -20.57 12.31 20.22
C TYR A 89 -19.63 11.21 19.73
N VAL A 90 -20.17 10.02 19.45
CA VAL A 90 -19.41 8.89 18.92
C VAL A 90 -18.73 9.27 17.60
N ARG A 91 -19.46 9.93 16.68
CA ARG A 91 -18.89 10.39 15.40
C ARG A 91 -17.73 11.39 15.59
N ASP A 92 -17.86 12.32 16.53
CA ASP A 92 -16.82 13.31 16.85
C ASP A 92 -15.59 12.65 17.46
N GLU A 93 -15.77 11.74 18.43
CA GLU A 93 -14.67 11.00 19.05
C GLU A 93 -13.93 10.11 18.05
N PHE A 94 -14.65 9.43 17.15
CA PHE A 94 -14.01 8.70 16.04
C PHE A 94 -13.23 9.64 15.12
N GLY A 95 -13.75 10.82 14.82
CA GLY A 95 -13.05 11.83 14.01
C GLY A 95 -11.73 12.27 14.65
N LYS A 96 -11.75 12.57 15.97
CA LYS A 96 -10.54 12.94 16.70
C LYS A 96 -9.52 11.81 16.75
N LEU A 97 -9.97 10.57 16.95
CA LEU A 97 -9.07 9.41 16.98
C LEU A 97 -8.41 9.18 15.62
N LEU A 98 -9.18 9.22 14.54
CA LEU A 98 -8.67 9.10 13.18
C LEU A 98 -7.64 10.19 12.85
N GLU A 99 -7.90 11.43 13.26
CA GLU A 99 -6.97 12.52 13.00
C GLU A 99 -5.66 12.35 13.79
N ARG A 100 -5.73 11.92 15.06
CA ARG A 100 -4.53 11.60 15.86
C ARG A 100 -3.73 10.45 15.25
N GLU A 101 -4.40 9.40 14.81
CA GLU A 101 -3.77 8.26 14.15
C GLU A 101 -3.10 8.69 12.85
N ARG A 102 -3.79 9.49 12.03
CA ARG A 102 -3.25 10.05 10.78
C ARG A 102 -2.01 10.89 11.03
N ILE A 103 -2.03 11.79 12.02
CA ILE A 103 -0.89 12.63 12.39
C ILE A 103 0.27 11.76 12.87
N SER A 104 0.03 10.85 13.81
CA SER A 104 1.07 9.96 14.36
C SER A 104 1.72 9.10 13.28
N SER A 105 0.91 8.51 12.39
CA SER A 105 1.37 7.73 11.26
C SER A 105 2.19 8.56 10.28
N ASN A 106 1.73 9.77 9.94
CA ASN A 106 2.45 10.68 9.05
C ASN A 106 3.79 11.14 9.63
N GLU A 107 3.84 11.43 10.93
CA GLU A 107 5.09 11.73 11.61
C GLU A 107 6.03 10.54 11.64
N HIS A 108 5.52 9.33 11.89
CA HIS A 108 6.33 8.12 11.89
C HIS A 108 6.93 7.85 10.50
N LEU A 109 6.12 8.00 9.45
CA LEU A 109 6.56 7.93 8.06
C LEU A 109 7.63 8.97 7.76
N THR A 110 7.41 10.22 8.15
CA THR A 110 8.39 11.30 7.95
C THR A 110 9.72 11.00 8.64
N ARG A 111 9.68 10.51 9.89
CA ARG A 111 10.88 10.09 10.63
C ARG A 111 11.60 8.91 9.96
N ALA A 112 10.85 7.93 9.46
CA ALA A 112 11.43 6.78 8.76
C ALA A 112 12.15 7.21 7.48
N ILE A 113 11.51 8.06 6.65
CA ILE A 113 12.09 8.61 5.42
C ILE A 113 13.39 9.37 5.71
N LEU A 114 13.41 10.21 6.75
CA LEU A 114 14.60 10.98 7.10
C LEU A 114 15.76 10.08 7.54
N ARG A 115 15.49 9.03 8.32
CA ARG A 115 16.51 8.05 8.72
C ARG A 115 17.06 7.29 7.52
N GLU A 116 16.19 6.84 6.62
CA GLU A 116 16.59 6.13 5.40
C GLU A 116 17.45 7.02 4.51
N ARG A 117 17.05 8.28 4.29
CA ARG A 117 17.84 9.26 3.55
C ARG A 117 19.20 9.51 4.18
N ALA A 118 19.28 9.63 5.51
CA ALA A 118 20.54 9.83 6.20
C ALA A 118 21.49 8.62 6.03
N ALA A 119 20.97 7.40 6.22
CA ALA A 119 21.75 6.18 6.07
C ALA A 119 22.26 5.99 4.62
N THR A 120 21.38 6.17 3.63
CA THR A 120 21.74 6.06 2.21
C THR A 120 22.77 7.10 1.79
N GLU A 121 22.66 8.34 2.28
CA GLU A 121 23.63 9.40 1.99
C GLU A 121 24.99 9.13 2.64
N GLU A 122 25.03 8.61 3.87
CA GLU A 122 26.27 8.21 4.53
C GLU A 122 26.99 7.09 3.77
N GLU A 123 26.27 6.04 3.38
CA GLU A 123 26.81 4.95 2.55
C GLU A 123 27.30 5.47 1.20
N ARG A 124 26.54 6.35 0.55
CA ARG A 124 26.93 6.98 -0.72
C ARG A 124 28.22 7.79 -0.58
N GLN A 125 28.36 8.58 0.48
CA GLN A 125 29.59 9.35 0.74
C GLN A 125 30.78 8.44 1.01
N LYS A 126 30.59 7.37 1.78
CA LYS A 126 31.63 6.36 2.04
C LYS A 126 32.08 5.68 0.74
N ALA A 127 31.13 5.24 -0.08
CA ALA A 127 31.42 4.67 -1.40
C ALA A 127 32.16 5.66 -2.31
N GLN A 128 31.76 6.94 -2.31
CA GLN A 128 32.42 7.98 -3.08
C GLN A 128 33.88 8.20 -2.65
N ARG A 129 34.18 8.14 -1.34
CA ARG A 129 35.56 8.25 -0.84
C ARG A 129 36.42 7.08 -1.32
N PHE A 130 35.91 5.85 -1.24
CA PHE A 130 36.63 4.67 -1.74
C PHE A 130 36.83 4.72 -3.26
N ALA A 131 35.83 5.16 -4.03
CA ALA A 131 35.96 5.33 -5.46
C ALA A 131 37.09 6.30 -5.83
N ARG A 132 37.24 7.42 -5.10
CA ARG A 132 38.36 8.36 -5.30
C ARG A 132 39.71 7.73 -4.99
N GLN A 133 39.81 6.98 -3.89
CA GLN A 133 41.04 6.28 -3.52
C GLN A 133 41.45 5.24 -4.57
N LEU A 134 40.48 4.47 -5.08
CA LEU A 134 40.71 3.49 -6.15
C LEU A 134 41.17 4.19 -7.43
N GLU A 135 40.53 5.29 -7.82
CA GLU A 135 40.93 6.05 -9.00
C GLU A 135 42.36 6.61 -8.87
N GLU A 136 42.74 7.10 -7.69
CA GLU A 136 44.12 7.54 -7.43
C GLU A 136 45.12 6.38 -7.54
N LYS A 137 44.80 5.23 -6.95
CA LYS A 137 45.63 4.01 -7.07
C LYS A 137 45.76 3.53 -8.51
N ASP A 138 44.68 3.58 -9.29
CA ASP A 138 44.70 3.24 -10.71
C ASP A 138 45.58 4.21 -11.50
N ARG A 139 45.57 5.51 -11.16
CA ARG A 139 46.48 6.49 -11.79
C ARG A 139 47.93 6.22 -11.43
N GLU A 140 48.23 5.89 -10.17
CA GLU A 140 49.58 5.52 -9.74
C GLU A 140 50.07 4.27 -10.50
N LEU A 141 49.26 3.21 -10.55
CA LEU A 141 49.58 1.98 -11.27
C LEU A 141 49.84 2.26 -12.75
N LYS A 142 49.00 3.05 -13.42
CA LYS A 142 49.20 3.44 -14.83
C LYS A 142 50.52 4.17 -15.06
N LYS A 143 50.96 5.02 -14.12
CA LYS A 143 52.27 5.70 -14.22
C LYS A 143 53.41 4.69 -14.11
N HIS A 144 53.33 3.75 -13.17
CA HIS A 144 54.33 2.69 -13.03
C HIS A 144 54.38 1.80 -14.28
N ASP A 145 53.23 1.37 -14.79
CA ASP A 145 53.14 0.57 -16.00
C ASP A 145 53.75 1.28 -17.20
N ALA A 146 53.46 2.58 -17.38
CA ALA A 146 54.04 3.38 -18.45
C ALA A 146 55.57 3.48 -18.30
N TYR A 147 56.06 3.72 -17.09
CA TYR A 147 57.48 3.79 -16.80
C TYR A 147 58.20 2.49 -17.15
N TYR A 148 57.68 1.33 -16.71
CA TYR A 148 58.32 0.04 -16.99
C TYR A 148 58.25 -0.33 -18.47
N LYS A 149 57.16 -0.01 -19.16
CA LYS A 149 57.07 -0.18 -20.62
C LYS A 149 58.11 0.67 -21.35
N GLU A 150 58.34 1.90 -20.91
CA GLU A 150 59.37 2.77 -21.49
C GLU A 150 60.78 2.23 -21.25
N GLN A 151 61.08 1.73 -20.04
CA GLN A 151 62.38 1.10 -19.76
C GLN A 151 62.62 -0.14 -20.63
N LEU A 152 61.59 -0.98 -20.80
CA LEU A 152 61.62 -2.12 -21.71
C LEU A 152 61.91 -1.69 -23.15
N ALA A 153 61.14 -0.73 -23.67
CA ALA A 153 61.32 -0.22 -25.03
C ALA A 153 62.73 0.35 -25.25
N ARG A 154 63.29 1.06 -24.26
CA ARG A 154 64.66 1.60 -24.34
C ARG A 154 65.72 0.50 -24.35
N LEU A 155 65.52 -0.57 -23.57
CA LEU A 155 66.41 -1.73 -23.58
C LEU A 155 66.35 -2.46 -24.93
N GLU A 156 65.13 -2.68 -25.44
CA GLU A 156 64.87 -3.30 -26.73
C GLU A 156 65.52 -2.49 -27.86
N GLU A 157 65.35 -1.16 -27.87
CA GLU A 157 65.98 -0.27 -28.85
C GLU A 157 67.50 -0.40 -28.83
N ARG A 158 68.11 -0.32 -27.64
CA ARG A 158 69.56 -0.47 -27.50
C ARG A 158 70.03 -1.84 -27.99
N SER A 159 69.29 -2.91 -27.68
CA SER A 159 69.62 -4.26 -28.14
C SER A 159 69.53 -4.38 -29.67
N ALA A 160 68.50 -3.80 -30.28
CA ALA A 160 68.32 -3.80 -31.74
C ALA A 160 69.43 -3.03 -32.45
N GLN A 161 69.84 -1.87 -31.90
CA GLN A 161 70.99 -1.11 -32.41
C GLN A 161 72.28 -1.93 -32.32
N PHE A 162 72.52 -2.61 -31.19
CA PHE A 162 73.67 -3.49 -31.04
C PHE A 162 73.69 -4.58 -32.11
N TYR A 163 72.58 -5.32 -32.28
CA TYR A 163 72.50 -6.37 -33.30
C TYR A 163 72.74 -5.83 -34.70
N LYS A 164 72.10 -4.71 -35.06
CA LYS A 164 72.26 -4.07 -36.36
C LYS A 164 73.73 -3.76 -36.67
N VAL A 165 74.42 -3.06 -35.77
CA VAL A 165 75.84 -2.70 -35.95
C VAL A 165 76.71 -3.96 -36.05
N THR A 166 76.47 -4.98 -35.22
CA THR A 166 77.23 -6.24 -35.29
C THR A 166 77.03 -6.95 -36.63
N THR A 167 75.80 -7.03 -37.15
CA THR A 167 75.53 -7.61 -38.46
C THR A 167 76.15 -6.81 -39.60
N GLU A 168 76.08 -5.47 -39.56
CA GLU A 168 76.70 -4.61 -40.57
C GLU A 168 78.23 -4.73 -40.59
N GLN A 169 78.87 -4.79 -39.41
CA GLN A 169 80.31 -5.00 -39.30
C GLN A 169 80.72 -6.38 -39.83
N TYR A 170 79.96 -7.43 -39.50
CA TYR A 170 80.22 -8.78 -40.00
C TYR A 170 80.10 -8.84 -41.53
N GLN A 171 79.02 -8.27 -42.09
CA GLN A 171 78.79 -8.24 -43.53
C GLN A 171 79.91 -7.47 -44.24
N LYS A 172 80.30 -6.30 -43.71
CA LYS A 172 81.40 -5.50 -44.27
C LYS A 172 82.72 -6.27 -44.27
N ALA A 173 83.04 -6.97 -43.19
CA ALA A 173 84.24 -7.79 -43.11
C ALA A 173 84.20 -8.96 -44.12
N ALA A 174 83.04 -9.61 -44.27
CA ALA A 174 82.85 -10.67 -45.26
C ALA A 174 83.03 -10.17 -46.71
N ASP A 175 82.47 -9.00 -47.03
CA ASP A 175 82.61 -8.37 -48.34
C ASP A 175 84.05 -7.95 -48.62
N GLU A 176 84.74 -7.38 -47.63
CA GLU A 176 86.16 -7.00 -47.74
C GLU A 176 87.04 -8.23 -48.02
N VAL A 177 86.83 -9.33 -47.29
CA VAL A 177 87.52 -10.60 -47.55
C VAL A 177 87.19 -11.12 -48.96
N SER A 178 85.92 -11.14 -49.36
CA SER A 178 85.51 -11.60 -50.69
C SER A 178 86.17 -10.77 -51.81
N SER A 179 86.30 -9.46 -51.62
CA SER A 179 86.94 -8.57 -52.60
C SER A 179 88.46 -8.78 -52.73
N ARG A 180 89.16 -9.23 -51.68
CA ARG A 180 90.60 -9.54 -51.75
C ARG A 180 90.90 -10.83 -52.52
N PHE A 181 89.92 -11.72 -52.63
CA PHE A 181 90.04 -13.01 -53.31
C PHE A 181 89.38 -13.03 -54.70
N LYS A 182 88.92 -11.87 -55.20
CA LYS A 182 88.44 -11.66 -56.57
C LYS A 182 89.47 -10.87 -57.36
#